data_AF-A0A1I5SPM7-F1
#
_entry.id   AF-A0A1I5SPM7-F1
#
_cell.length_a   1.000
_cell.length_b   1.000
_cell.length_c   1.000
_cell.angle_alpha   90.00
_cell.angle_beta   90.00
_cell.angle_gamma   90.00
#
_symmetry.space_group_name_H-M   'P 1'
#
loop_
_entity.id
_entity.type
_entity.pdbx_description
1 polymer ?
#
loop_
_entity_poly.entity_id
_entity_poly.type
_entity_poly.pdbx_seq_one_letter_code
_entity_poly.pdbx_strand_id
1 'polypeptide(L)'
;MASSISNIANSAAAAAKSSTRPANRVGTKSRRGFAAMSPETQRRIASEGGKASHASGRGHRFSAEEARDAGRKGGLVSRRGKTNTSSTK
;
A
#
# COMPACT_ATOMS: atom_id res chain seq x y z
N MET A 1 30.66 -49.25 -36.91
CA MET A 1 29.37 -49.26 -36.20
C MET A 1 29.34 -48.08 -35.26
N ALA A 2 28.48 -47.10 -35.57
CA ALA A 2 28.16 -45.85 -34.86
C ALA A 2 29.32 -44.85 -34.64
N SER A 3 29.19 -43.54 -34.79
CA SER A 3 28.23 -42.66 -35.46
C SER A 3 28.95 -41.31 -35.57
N SER A 4 28.98 -40.76 -36.77
CA SER A 4 29.33 -39.38 -37.08
C SER A 4 28.47 -38.40 -36.27
N ILE A 5 29.07 -37.56 -35.43
CA ILE A 5 28.37 -36.44 -34.80
C ILE A 5 28.42 -35.25 -35.76
N SER A 6 27.36 -35.16 -36.56
CA SER A 6 27.03 -34.00 -37.36
C SER A 6 26.53 -32.86 -36.45
N ASN A 7 27.25 -31.74 -36.50
CA ASN A 7 26.77 -30.46 -37.01
C ASN A 7 25.74 -29.61 -36.21
N ILE A 8 25.88 -28.30 -36.43
CA ILE A 8 24.88 -27.22 -36.36
C ILE A 8 24.84 -26.39 -35.07
N ALA A 9 25.52 -25.24 -35.18
CA ALA A 9 25.04 -23.92 -34.83
C ALA A 9 24.26 -23.77 -33.51
N ASN A 10 24.98 -23.45 -32.43
CA ASN A 10 24.38 -22.71 -31.33
C ASN A 10 24.57 -21.20 -31.57
N SER A 11 23.84 -20.71 -32.57
CA SER A 11 23.66 -19.30 -32.89
C SER A 11 22.20 -18.93 -32.69
N ALA A 12 21.68 -18.95 -31.46
CA ALA A 12 20.39 -18.32 -31.15
C ALA A 12 20.16 -18.18 -29.65
N ALA A 13 19.80 -16.96 -29.25
CA ALA A 13 19.03 -16.62 -28.05
C ALA A 13 19.72 -16.84 -26.69
N ALA A 14 19.85 -15.86 -25.80
CA ALA A 14 19.30 -14.52 -25.72
C ALA A 14 20.20 -13.78 -24.73
N ALA A 15 20.92 -12.74 -25.15
CA ALA A 15 20.51 -11.38 -24.83
C ALA A 15 19.98 -11.22 -23.38
N ALA A 16 20.78 -11.59 -22.38
CA ALA A 16 20.63 -11.10 -21.00
C ALA A 16 21.06 -9.62 -20.98
N LYS A 17 20.27 -8.80 -21.68
CA LYS A 17 20.34 -7.35 -21.61
C LYS A 17 20.00 -7.00 -20.17
N SER A 18 21.03 -6.66 -19.39
CA SER A 18 20.94 -5.73 -18.27
C SER A 18 20.11 -4.54 -18.75
N SER A 19 18.80 -4.59 -18.54
CA SER A 19 17.92 -3.49 -18.87
C SER A 19 18.27 -2.39 -17.88
N THR A 20 19.13 -1.46 -18.34
CA THR A 20 19.30 -0.13 -17.78
C THR A 20 17.95 0.34 -17.25
N ARG A 21 17.77 0.30 -15.92
CA ARG A 21 16.52 0.71 -15.29
C ARG A 21 16.38 2.20 -15.60
N PRO A 22 15.46 2.64 -16.47
CA PRO A 22 15.38 4.06 -16.79
C PRO A 22 14.82 4.74 -15.55
N ALA A 23 15.71 5.33 -14.76
CA ALA A 23 15.33 6.25 -13.71
C ALA A 23 14.63 7.42 -14.40
N ASN A 24 13.42 7.72 -13.93
CA ASN A 24 12.71 8.96 -14.23
C ASN A 24 12.14 9.11 -15.65
N ARG A 25 11.10 8.34 -15.99
CA ARG A 25 10.10 8.82 -16.96
C ARG A 25 9.09 9.69 -16.22
N VAL A 26 9.21 11.01 -16.40
CA VAL A 26 8.13 11.98 -16.14
C VAL A 26 7.04 11.73 -17.19
N GLY A 27 6.32 10.63 -17.03
CA GLY A 27 5.14 10.27 -17.80
C GLY A 27 3.96 10.15 -16.84
N THR A 28 2.75 10.39 -17.35
CA THR A 28 1.49 10.20 -16.63
C THR A 28 1.56 8.94 -15.77
N LYS A 29 1.42 9.10 -14.45
CA LYS A 29 1.62 8.03 -13.46
C LYS A 29 0.65 6.88 -13.78
N SER A 30 1.13 5.84 -14.44
CA SER A 30 0.30 4.65 -14.73
C SER A 30 -0.07 3.99 -13.41
N ARG A 31 -1.35 3.65 -13.22
CA ARG A 31 -1.80 2.85 -12.07
C ARG A 31 -1.04 1.52 -12.06
N ARG A 32 -0.37 1.22 -10.94
CA ARG A 32 0.41 -0.02 -10.72
C ARG A 32 0.22 -0.50 -9.28
N GLY A 33 0.51 -1.78 -9.04
CA GLY A 33 0.43 -2.39 -7.71
C GLY A 33 -0.98 -2.26 -7.12
N PHE A 34 -1.06 -1.83 -5.86
CA PHE A 34 -2.32 -1.65 -5.14
C PHE A 34 -3.32 -0.74 -5.89
N ALA A 35 -2.83 0.33 -6.52
CA ALA A 35 -3.68 1.28 -7.25
C ALA A 35 -4.21 0.74 -8.60
N ALA A 36 -3.63 -0.35 -9.12
CA ALA A 36 -4.12 -1.03 -10.32
C ALA A 36 -5.15 -2.13 -10.02
N MET A 37 -5.29 -2.55 -8.76
CA MET A 37 -6.23 -3.61 -8.38
C MET A 37 -7.70 -3.15 -8.40
N SER A 38 -8.63 -4.09 -8.44
CA SER A 38 -10.07 -3.80 -8.33
C SER A 38 -10.41 -3.22 -6.93
N PRO A 39 -11.46 -2.38 -6.82
CA PRO A 39 -11.85 -1.78 -5.55
C PRO A 39 -12.14 -2.80 -4.44
N GLU A 40 -12.74 -3.93 -4.77
CA GLU A 40 -13.01 -5.01 -3.80
C GLU A 40 -11.73 -5.62 -3.25
N THR A 41 -10.74 -5.83 -4.12
CA THR A 41 -9.44 -6.38 -3.73
C THR A 41 -8.68 -5.40 -2.86
N GLN A 42 -8.69 -4.11 -3.20
CA GLN A 42 -8.12 -3.06 -2.36
C GLN A 42 -8.78 -3.02 -0.98
N ARG A 43 -10.11 -3.06 -0.90
CA ARG A 43 -10.84 -3.08 0.39
C ARG A 43 -10.48 -4.29 1.23
N ARG A 44 -10.39 -5.47 0.62
CA ARG A 44 -10.02 -6.71 1.32
C ARG A 44 -8.63 -6.60 1.91
N ILE A 45 -7.63 -6.25 1.10
CA ILE A 45 -6.24 -6.12 1.53
C ILE A 45 -6.08 -5.01 2.58
N ALA A 46 -6.75 -3.86 2.41
CA ALA A 46 -6.72 -2.79 3.41
C ALA A 46 -7.34 -3.23 4.74
N SER A 47 -8.48 -3.93 4.67
CA SER A 47 -9.17 -4.47 5.86
C SER A 47 -8.32 -5.51 6.58
N GLU A 48 -7.68 -6.41 5.83
CA GLU A 48 -6.79 -7.44 6.36
C GLU A 48 -5.51 -6.83 6.96
N GLY A 49 -4.91 -5.85 6.29
CA GLY A 49 -3.75 -5.12 6.80
C GLY A 49 -4.02 -4.38 8.11
N GLY A 50 -5.20 -3.76 8.25
CA GLY A 50 -5.63 -3.13 9.50
C GLY A 50 -5.83 -4.15 10.64
N LYS A 51 -6.50 -5.27 10.35
CA LYS A 51 -6.71 -6.36 11.31
C LYS A 51 -5.38 -6.99 11.74
N ALA A 52 -4.48 -7.27 10.79
CA ALA A 52 -3.17 -7.82 11.06
C ALA A 52 -2.31 -6.87 11.91
N SER A 53 -2.37 -5.57 11.63
CA SER A 53 -1.67 -4.55 12.43
C SER A 53 -2.14 -4.56 13.89
N HIS A 54 -3.45 -4.61 14.13
CA HIS A 54 -4.00 -4.73 15.48
C HIS A 54 -3.68 -6.08 16.14
N ALA A 55 -3.81 -7.18 15.40
CA ALA A 55 -3.56 -8.53 15.89
C ALA A 55 -2.08 -8.75 16.24
N SER A 56 -1.16 -8.09 15.53
CA SER A 56 0.28 -8.18 15.80
C SER A 56 0.67 -7.71 17.20
N GLY A 57 -0.22 -7.02 17.93
CA GLY A 57 -0.06 -6.75 19.35
C GLY A 57 1.13 -5.86 19.70
N ARG A 58 1.78 -5.27 18.70
CA ARG A 58 2.94 -4.37 18.87
C ARG A 58 2.55 -2.95 19.25
N GLY A 59 1.25 -2.69 19.40
CA GLY A 59 0.68 -1.43 19.84
C GLY A 59 0.14 -1.50 21.25
N HIS A 60 0.04 -0.33 21.87
CA HIS A 60 -0.60 -0.15 23.17
C HIS A 60 -2.05 -0.66 23.13
N ARG A 61 -2.43 -1.45 24.14
CA ARG A 61 -3.79 -1.98 24.27
C ARG A 61 -4.63 -0.97 25.03
N PHE A 62 -5.59 -0.36 24.35
CA PHE A 62 -6.54 0.54 25.01
C PHE A 62 -7.37 -0.24 26.03
N SER A 63 -7.20 0.10 27.29
CA SER A 63 -8.17 -0.28 28.32
C SER A 63 -9.45 0.53 28.13
N ALA A 64 -10.57 0.00 28.62
CA ALA A 64 -11.86 0.71 28.56
C ALA A 64 -11.82 2.06 29.29
N GLU A 65 -11.00 2.17 30.34
CA GLU A 65 -10.79 3.40 31.10
C GLU A 65 -10.02 4.43 30.28
N GLU A 66 -8.91 4.03 29.66
CA GLU A 66 -8.10 4.92 28.83
C GLU A 66 -8.86 5.42 27.59
N ALA A 67 -9.67 4.56 26.96
CA ALA A 67 -10.52 4.97 25.86
C ALA A 67 -11.53 6.06 26.28
N ARG A 68 -12.09 5.96 27.50
CA ARG A 68 -13.00 6.98 28.06
C ARG A 68 -12.27 8.29 28.34
N ASP A 69 -11.07 8.22 28.91
CA ASP A 69 -10.27 9.41 29.21
C ASP A 69 -9.82 10.13 27.94
N ALA A 70 -9.36 9.38 26.94
CA ALA A 70 -9.02 9.90 25.62
C ALA A 70 -10.24 10.53 24.92
N GLY A 71 -11.40 9.86 24.99
CA GLY A 71 -12.67 10.39 24.46
C GLY A 71 -13.12 11.67 25.18
N ARG A 72 -13.03 11.70 26.51
CA ARG A 72 -13.33 12.90 27.31
C ARG A 72 -12.40 14.05 26.90
N LYS A 73 -11.10 13.80 26.80
CA LYS A 73 -10.09 14.79 26.38
C LYS A 73 -10.37 15.31 24.97
N GLY A 74 -10.66 14.44 24.01
CA GLY A 74 -11.02 14.82 22.64
C GLY A 74 -12.31 15.65 22.57
N GLY A 75 -13.32 15.27 23.37
CA GLY A 75 -14.58 16.02 23.49
C GLY A 75 -14.39 17.42 24.06
N LEU A 76 -13.49 17.61 25.03
CA LEU A 76 -13.16 18.94 25.58
C LEU A 76 -12.49 19.84 24.53
N VAL A 77 -11.63 19.28 23.69
CA VAL A 77 -10.94 20.01 22.61
C VAL A 77 -11.91 20.38 21.48
N SER A 78 -12.76 19.44 21.06
CA SER A 78 -13.75 19.70 20.00
C SER A 78 -14.78 20.76 20.38
N ARG A 79 -15.16 20.85 21.66
CA ARG A 79 -16.10 21.87 22.17
C ARG A 79 -15.50 23.28 22.17
N ARG A 80 -14.18 23.44 22.10
CA ARG A 80 -13.51 24.75 22.00
C ARG A 80 -13.48 25.32 20.58
N GLY A 81 -13.83 24.54 19.55
CA GLY A 81 -13.60 24.86 18.13
C GLY A 81 -14.84 25.07 17.26
N LYS A 82 -15.98 25.49 17.83
CA LYS A 82 -17.20 25.77 17.05
C LYS A 82 -18.03 26.89 17.67
N THR A 83 -17.45 28.09 17.78
CA THR A 83 -18.25 29.31 17.94
C THR A 83 -18.82 29.66 16.57
N ASN A 84 -20.15 29.62 16.49
CA ASN A 84 -20.93 29.75 15.26
C ASN A 84 -20.70 31.11 14.59
N THR A 85 -20.11 31.10 13.40
CA THR A 85 -20.23 32.18 12.41
C THR A 85 -21.62 32.09 11.77
N SER A 86 -22.64 32.69 12.39
CA SER A 86 -23.94 32.94 11.74
C SER A 86 -24.79 33.95 12.53
N SER A 87 -24.25 35.14 12.79
CA SER A 87 -25.01 36.29 13.28
C SER A 87 -24.81 37.47 12.34
N THR A 88 -25.47 37.43 11.19
CA THR A 88 -25.75 38.63 10.39
C THR A 88 -27.24 38.59 10.08
N LYS A 89 -28.02 39.33 10.87
CA LYS A 89 -29.39 39.74 10.57
C LYS A 89 -29.36 41.24 10.37
#